data_AF-A0A356TSR4-F1
#
_entry.id   AF-A0A356TSR4-F1
#
_cell.length_a   1.000
_cell.length_b   1.000
_cell.length_c   1.000
_cell.angle_alpha   90.00
_cell.angle_beta   90.00
_cell.angle_gamma   90.00
#
_symmetry.space_group_name_H-M   'P 1'
#
loop_
_entity.id
_entity.type
_entity.pdbx_description
1 polymer ?
#
loop_
_entity_poly.entity_id
_entity_poly.type
_entity_poly.pdbx_seq_one_letter_code
_entity_poly.pdbx_strand_id
1 'polypeptide(L)'
;RAPDAPEDAPSWLLDLIARGLREDPEERYPSVDALLSAIAARRESVRKTEHAMLSVDRLSRAFADRAEDPERLLSRVATCREELRDALADWPDNPEAQEVDARLAALGAAIEREHDPTVGDGYKAVWGAVIAVLWVAAYAAFAWGDASGAWPIDNRELTVFFGVFLALNLFVTYGPGREIHRENDPGRKLSLITTAAYAGDLLAAAVGWALDADVAMTLASVHVVAGAIWGAAAIGVDRRVAVLSVVTALGGAVMALFPAWCFEIAAVVATLGIGGFAYAMRPRKRDLS
;
A
#
# COMPACT_ATOMS: atom_id res chain seq x y z
N ARG A 1 50.65 -28.83 -28.09
CA ARG A 1 50.38 -28.16 -26.80
C ARG A 1 49.80 -26.80 -27.14
N ALA A 2 48.57 -26.52 -26.74
CA ALA A 2 48.02 -25.17 -26.86
C ALA A 2 48.94 -24.21 -26.07
N PRO A 3 49.20 -22.99 -26.56
CA PRO A 3 49.93 -21.99 -25.79
C PRO A 3 49.17 -21.70 -24.49
N ASP A 4 49.90 -21.55 -23.38
CA ASP A 4 49.31 -21.12 -22.11
C ASP A 4 48.62 -19.77 -22.32
N ALA A 5 47.36 -19.68 -21.88
CA ALA A 5 46.58 -18.44 -21.99
C ALA A 5 47.28 -17.32 -21.19
N PRO A 6 47.40 -16.10 -21.73
CA PRO A 6 47.91 -14.97 -20.96
C PRO A 6 47.00 -14.73 -19.74
N GLU A 7 47.58 -14.55 -18.55
CA GLU A 7 46.82 -14.37 -17.29
C GLU A 7 45.81 -13.22 -17.34
N ASP A 8 46.03 -12.22 -18.19
CA ASP A 8 45.21 -11.00 -18.30
C ASP A 8 44.20 -11.01 -19.46
N ALA A 9 44.07 -12.12 -20.20
CA ALA A 9 43.17 -12.16 -21.34
C ALA A 9 41.69 -12.21 -20.88
N PRO A 10 40.79 -11.34 -21.41
CA PRO A 10 39.37 -11.39 -21.08
C PRO A 10 38.79 -12.76 -21.39
N SER A 11 38.01 -13.31 -20.47
CA SER A 11 37.36 -14.64 -20.60
C SER A 11 36.55 -14.75 -21.90
N TRP A 12 35.82 -13.70 -22.28
CA TRP A 12 35.06 -13.65 -23.53
C TRP A 12 35.94 -13.77 -24.79
N LEU A 13 37.19 -13.32 -24.73
CA LEU A 13 38.14 -13.43 -25.85
C LEU A 13 38.75 -14.82 -25.90
N LEU A 14 39.06 -15.42 -24.75
CA LEU A 14 39.55 -16.79 -24.64
C LEU A 14 38.55 -17.79 -25.21
N ASP A 15 37.26 -17.62 -24.94
CA ASP A 15 36.20 -18.46 -25.50
C ASP A 15 36.10 -18.37 -27.03
N LEU A 16 36.26 -17.17 -27.61
CA LEU A 16 36.29 -16.99 -29.07
C LEU A 16 37.48 -17.73 -29.68
N ILE A 17 38.66 -17.60 -29.07
CA ILE A 17 39.88 -18.28 -29.50
C ILE A 17 39.71 -19.80 -29.38
N ALA A 18 39.17 -20.27 -28.26
CA ALA A 18 38.92 -21.70 -28.03
C ALA A 18 37.98 -22.28 -29.10
N ARG A 19 36.89 -21.58 -29.45
CA ARG A 19 36.00 -22.00 -30.54
C ARG A 19 36.69 -21.99 -31.90
N GLY A 20 37.50 -20.98 -32.20
CA GLY A 20 38.25 -20.89 -33.45
C GLY A 20 39.29 -22.00 -33.64
N LEU A 21 39.79 -22.57 -32.55
CA LEU A 21 40.84 -23.59 -32.52
C LEU A 21 40.33 -25.04 -32.35
N ARG A 22 39.01 -25.28 -32.35
CA ARG A 22 38.44 -26.64 -32.17
C ARG A 22 38.93 -27.61 -33.24
N GLU A 23 39.07 -28.89 -32.92
CA GLU A 23 39.55 -29.87 -33.90
C GLU A 23 38.55 -30.07 -35.05
N ASP A 24 37.26 -30.17 -34.75
CA ASP A 24 36.18 -30.28 -35.73
C ASP A 24 35.96 -28.95 -36.48
N PRO A 25 36.12 -28.91 -37.82
CA PRO A 25 35.85 -27.73 -38.62
C PRO A 25 34.42 -27.21 -38.54
N GLU A 26 33.42 -28.09 -38.33
CA GLU A 26 32.01 -27.67 -38.24
C GLU A 26 31.71 -26.93 -36.93
N GLU A 27 32.55 -27.13 -35.90
CA GLU A 27 32.42 -26.43 -34.62
C GLU A 27 33.13 -25.06 -34.58
N ARG A 28 33.98 -24.77 -35.59
CA ARG A 28 34.68 -23.49 -35.73
C ARG A 28 33.76 -22.39 -36.24
N TYR A 29 34.32 -21.19 -36.44
CA TYR A 29 33.64 -20.14 -37.20
C TYR A 29 33.65 -20.52 -38.69
N PRO A 30 32.50 -20.44 -39.39
CA PRO A 30 32.39 -20.83 -40.80
C PRO A 30 33.16 -19.90 -41.74
N SER A 31 33.50 -18.69 -41.28
CA SER A 31 34.28 -17.71 -42.03
C SER A 31 34.97 -16.70 -41.10
N VAL A 32 35.90 -15.92 -41.65
CA VAL A 32 36.50 -14.76 -40.95
C VAL A 32 35.43 -13.73 -40.61
N ASP A 33 34.45 -13.49 -41.49
CA ASP A 33 33.35 -12.56 -41.23
C ASP A 33 32.48 -12.99 -40.04
N ALA A 34 32.27 -14.31 -39.88
CA ALA A 34 31.54 -14.86 -38.74
C ALA A 34 32.32 -14.67 -37.43
N LEU A 35 33.66 -14.80 -37.47
CA LEU A 35 34.52 -14.49 -36.32
C LEU A 35 34.48 -13.00 -35.97
N LEU A 36 34.60 -12.11 -36.96
CA LEU A 36 34.53 -10.66 -36.74
C LEU A 36 33.17 -10.23 -36.18
N SER A 37 32.08 -10.81 -36.69
CA SER A 37 30.73 -10.59 -36.17
C SER A 37 30.59 -11.04 -34.72
N ALA A 38 31.15 -12.21 -34.37
CA ALA A 38 31.15 -12.70 -32.99
C ALA A 38 31.98 -11.81 -32.05
N ILE A 39 33.12 -11.27 -32.52
CA ILE A 39 33.93 -10.30 -31.76
C ILE A 39 33.12 -9.02 -31.50
N ALA A 40 32.45 -8.49 -32.52
CA ALA A 40 31.63 -7.28 -32.40
C ALA A 40 30.47 -7.48 -31.42
N ALA A 41 29.74 -8.60 -31.55
CA ALA A 41 28.62 -8.95 -30.67
C ALA A 41 29.07 -9.09 -29.20
N ARG A 42 30.21 -9.75 -28.94
CA ARG A 42 30.71 -9.90 -27.56
C ARG A 42 31.17 -8.59 -26.94
N ARG A 43 31.87 -7.73 -27.71
CA ARG A 43 32.25 -6.40 -27.22
C ARG A 43 31.04 -5.57 -26.86
N GLU A 44 30.01 -5.61 -27.69
CA GLU A 44 28.78 -4.89 -27.44
C GLU A 44 28.02 -5.43 -26.23
N SER A 45 27.93 -6.76 -26.08
CA SER A 45 27.34 -7.43 -24.91
C SER A 45 28.05 -7.04 -23.61
N VAL A 46 29.39 -7.05 -23.59
CA VAL A 46 30.20 -6.61 -22.43
C VAL A 46 29.92 -5.14 -22.09
N ARG A 47 29.94 -4.25 -23.10
CA ARG A 47 29.67 -2.82 -22.91
C ARG A 47 28.29 -2.56 -22.32
N LYS A 48 27.25 -3.24 -22.82
CA LYS A 48 25.87 -3.16 -22.30
C LYS A 48 25.80 -3.68 -20.85
N THR A 49 26.50 -4.78 -20.56
CA THR A 49 26.56 -5.38 -19.21
C THR A 49 27.20 -4.44 -18.20
N GLU A 50 28.34 -3.83 -18.55
CA GLU A 50 29.01 -2.82 -17.70
C GLU A 50 28.12 -1.61 -17.42
N HIS A 51 27.43 -1.10 -18.47
CA HIS A 51 26.49 0.00 -18.32
C HIS A 51 25.33 -0.34 -17.38
N ALA A 52 24.76 -1.53 -17.52
CA ALA A 52 23.67 -2.02 -16.68
C ALA A 52 24.13 -2.22 -15.22
N MET A 53 25.35 -2.72 -14.99
CA MET A 53 25.90 -2.90 -13.65
C MET A 53 26.05 -1.56 -12.91
N LEU A 54 26.60 -0.53 -13.57
CA LEU A 54 26.66 0.83 -13.04
C LEU A 54 25.28 1.45 -12.78
N SER A 55 24.27 1.00 -13.53
CA SER A 55 22.88 1.43 -13.37
C SER A 55 22.21 0.76 -12.18
N VAL A 56 22.42 -0.55 -11.98
CA VAL A 56 21.94 -1.29 -10.79
C VAL A 56 22.41 -0.63 -9.50
N ASP A 57 23.69 -0.27 -9.40
CA ASP A 57 24.25 0.32 -8.17
C ASP A 57 23.72 1.74 -7.93
N ARG A 58 23.42 2.48 -8.99
CA ARG A 58 22.77 3.80 -8.89
C ARG A 58 21.31 3.69 -8.49
N LEU A 59 20.56 2.77 -9.11
CA LEU A 59 19.15 2.52 -8.82
C LEU A 59 18.96 1.96 -7.41
N SER A 60 19.82 1.03 -6.99
CA SER A 60 19.81 0.47 -5.63
C SER A 60 20.04 1.57 -4.58
N ARG A 61 20.98 2.49 -4.83
CA ARG A 61 21.20 3.65 -3.95
C ARG A 61 20.02 4.62 -3.96
N ALA A 62 19.50 4.96 -5.14
CA ALA A 62 18.33 5.86 -5.24
C ALA A 62 17.11 5.29 -4.52
N PHE A 63 16.92 3.96 -4.57
CA PHE A 63 15.90 3.25 -3.80
C PHE A 63 16.17 3.31 -2.29
N ALA A 64 17.39 2.98 -1.84
CA ALA A 64 17.77 3.02 -0.43
C ALA A 64 17.67 4.43 0.17
N ASP A 65 18.07 5.45 -0.59
CA ASP A 65 18.05 6.86 -0.19
C ASP A 65 16.67 7.51 -0.39
N ARG A 66 15.69 6.79 -0.98
CA ARG A 66 14.36 7.29 -1.34
C ARG A 66 14.41 8.59 -2.16
N ALA A 67 15.40 8.68 -3.04
CA ALA A 67 15.73 9.90 -3.78
C ALA A 67 14.84 10.11 -5.02
N GLU A 68 14.15 9.06 -5.49
CA GLU A 68 13.29 9.10 -6.69
C GLU A 68 11.94 8.43 -6.44
N ASP A 69 10.96 8.85 -7.25
CA ASP A 69 9.61 8.28 -7.29
C ASP A 69 9.65 6.79 -7.73
N PRO A 70 8.90 5.89 -7.05
CA PRO A 70 8.94 4.45 -7.34
C PRO A 70 8.56 4.06 -8.76
N GLU A 71 7.57 4.71 -9.37
CA GLU A 71 7.18 4.42 -10.76
C GLU A 71 8.31 4.74 -11.73
N ARG A 72 9.03 5.85 -11.45
CA ARG A 72 10.21 6.25 -12.22
C ARG A 72 11.37 5.26 -12.03
N LEU A 73 11.59 4.78 -10.81
CA LEU A 73 12.59 3.75 -10.54
C LEU A 73 12.26 2.44 -11.27
N LEU A 74 11.01 1.98 -11.21
CA LEU A 74 10.55 0.78 -11.93
C LEU A 74 10.70 0.91 -13.44
N SER A 75 10.35 2.07 -14.01
CA SER A 75 10.55 2.35 -15.43
C SER A 75 12.03 2.24 -15.83
N ARG A 76 12.94 2.80 -15.01
CA ARG A 76 14.39 2.73 -15.28
C ARG A 76 14.94 1.31 -15.12
N VAL A 77 14.45 0.54 -14.15
CA VAL A 77 14.77 -0.89 -14.00
C VAL A 77 14.35 -1.64 -15.26
N ALA A 78 13.12 -1.42 -15.75
CA ALA A 78 12.62 -2.06 -16.97
C ALA A 78 13.49 -1.72 -18.20
N THR A 79 13.87 -0.45 -18.39
CA THR A 79 14.78 -0.04 -19.48
C THR A 79 16.14 -0.74 -19.39
N CYS A 80 16.75 -0.80 -18.19
CA CYS A 80 18.03 -1.50 -18.03
C CYS A 80 17.92 -2.99 -18.32
N ARG A 81 16.80 -3.62 -17.95
CA ARG A 81 16.56 -5.05 -18.25
C ARG A 81 16.34 -5.30 -19.73
N GLU A 82 15.73 -4.36 -20.46
CA GLU A 82 15.58 -4.46 -21.91
C GLU A 82 16.94 -4.38 -22.63
N GLU A 83 17.81 -3.45 -22.24
CA GLU A 83 19.19 -3.36 -22.75
C GLU A 83 19.99 -4.67 -22.48
N LEU A 84 19.80 -5.27 -21.30
CA LEU A 84 20.43 -6.55 -20.94
C LEU A 84 19.86 -7.74 -21.72
N ARG A 85 18.57 -7.71 -22.05
CA ARG A 85 17.94 -8.74 -22.88
C ARG A 85 18.55 -8.78 -24.27
N ASP A 86 18.83 -7.62 -24.85
CA ASP A 86 19.55 -7.55 -26.13
C ASP A 86 20.98 -8.08 -25.99
N ALA A 87 21.69 -7.74 -24.90
CA ALA A 87 23.04 -8.25 -24.65
C ALA A 87 23.09 -9.79 -24.49
N LEU A 88 22.05 -10.38 -23.88
CA LEU A 88 21.87 -11.82 -23.73
C LEU A 88 21.38 -12.49 -25.03
N ALA A 89 20.70 -11.77 -25.93
CA ALA A 89 20.40 -12.30 -27.26
C ALA A 89 21.67 -12.45 -28.10
N ASP A 90 22.60 -11.50 -27.98
CA ASP A 90 23.90 -11.51 -28.65
C ASP A 90 24.87 -12.57 -28.05
N TRP A 91 24.81 -12.80 -26.74
CA TRP A 91 25.60 -13.82 -26.04
C TRP A 91 24.80 -14.43 -24.85
N PRO A 92 24.01 -15.50 -25.10
CA PRO A 92 23.12 -16.09 -24.09
C PRO A 92 23.82 -16.61 -22.84
N ASP A 93 25.04 -17.12 -23.01
CA ASP A 93 25.84 -17.73 -21.94
C ASP A 93 26.75 -16.72 -21.22
N ASN A 94 26.52 -15.40 -21.37
CA ASN A 94 27.27 -14.38 -20.65
C ASN A 94 26.91 -14.42 -19.15
N PRO A 95 27.81 -14.90 -18.25
CA PRO A 95 27.47 -15.08 -16.84
C PRO A 95 27.26 -13.73 -16.13
N GLU A 96 28.01 -12.70 -16.52
CA GLU A 96 27.93 -11.36 -15.93
C GLU A 96 26.59 -10.71 -16.27
N ALA A 97 26.15 -10.82 -17.53
CA ALA A 97 24.84 -10.30 -17.95
C ALA A 97 23.70 -11.01 -17.23
N GLN A 98 23.79 -12.33 -17.04
CA GLN A 98 22.79 -13.11 -16.29
C GLN A 98 22.71 -12.66 -14.82
N GLU A 99 23.85 -12.42 -14.17
CA GLU A 99 23.90 -11.92 -12.80
C GLU A 99 23.27 -10.52 -12.67
N VAL A 100 23.61 -9.61 -13.58
CA VAL A 100 23.06 -8.23 -13.54
C VAL A 100 21.55 -8.23 -13.81
N ASP A 101 21.04 -9.06 -14.73
CA ASP A 101 19.57 -9.19 -14.92
C ASP A 101 18.88 -9.73 -13.66
N ALA A 102 19.47 -10.73 -13.00
CA ALA A 102 18.94 -11.25 -11.74
C ALA A 102 18.92 -10.18 -10.64
N ARG A 103 19.96 -9.34 -10.54
CA ARG A 103 20.01 -8.21 -9.60
C ARG A 103 18.95 -7.15 -9.92
N LEU A 104 18.75 -6.80 -11.19
CA LEU A 104 17.69 -5.87 -11.62
C LEU A 104 16.29 -6.43 -11.33
N ALA A 105 16.08 -7.73 -11.58
CA ALA A 105 14.83 -8.41 -11.27
C ALA A 105 14.52 -8.35 -9.76
N ALA A 106 15.52 -8.66 -8.93
CA ALA A 106 15.40 -8.61 -7.48
C ALA A 106 15.11 -7.19 -6.98
N LEU A 107 15.79 -6.17 -7.56
CA LEU A 107 15.54 -4.77 -7.24
C LEU A 107 14.12 -4.34 -7.61
N GLY A 108 13.66 -4.66 -8.83
CA GLY A 108 12.28 -4.38 -9.26
C GLY A 108 11.25 -5.01 -8.32
N ALA A 109 11.42 -6.28 -7.97
CA ALA A 109 10.54 -6.98 -7.03
C ALA A 109 10.61 -6.40 -5.60
N ALA A 110 11.74 -5.81 -5.18
CA ALA A 110 11.87 -5.14 -3.90
C ALA A 110 11.10 -3.80 -3.90
N ILE A 111 11.27 -3.00 -4.95
CA ILE A 111 10.54 -1.73 -5.14
C ILE A 111 9.03 -2.00 -5.19
N GLU A 112 8.60 -3.01 -5.95
CA GLU A 112 7.19 -3.40 -6.04
C GLU A 112 6.62 -3.86 -4.69
N ARG A 113 7.37 -4.62 -3.88
CA ARG A 113 6.91 -5.08 -2.56
C ARG A 113 6.82 -3.95 -1.54
N GLU A 114 7.78 -3.03 -1.51
CA GLU A 114 7.77 -1.91 -0.58
C GLU A 114 6.68 -0.89 -0.93
N HIS A 115 6.37 -0.76 -2.22
CA HIS A 115 5.34 0.15 -2.71
C HIS A 115 4.05 -0.54 -3.15
N ASP A 116 3.86 -1.81 -2.78
CA ASP A 116 2.58 -2.49 -3.00
C ASP A 116 1.51 -1.78 -2.15
N PRO A 117 0.58 -1.05 -2.78
CA PRO A 117 -0.46 -0.32 -2.04
C PRO A 117 -1.34 -1.26 -1.22
N THR A 118 -1.42 -2.55 -1.58
CA THR A 118 -2.33 -3.52 -0.98
C THR A 118 -1.87 -4.04 0.39
N VAL A 119 -0.57 -3.99 0.71
CA VAL A 119 -0.04 -4.39 2.02
C VAL A 119 -0.53 -3.44 3.12
N GLY A 120 -0.60 -2.14 2.81
CA GLY A 120 -1.20 -1.14 3.68
C GLY A 120 -2.72 -1.32 3.84
N ASP A 121 -3.40 -1.80 2.81
CA ASP A 121 -4.86 -2.01 2.81
C ASP A 121 -5.29 -3.20 3.67
N GLY A 122 -4.52 -4.29 3.70
CA GLY A 122 -4.82 -5.47 4.51
C GLY A 122 -4.80 -5.18 6.01
N TYR A 123 -3.77 -4.49 6.51
CA TYR A 123 -3.68 -4.09 7.90
C TYR A 123 -4.80 -3.12 8.30
N LYS A 124 -5.14 -2.17 7.42
CA LYS A 124 -6.22 -1.20 7.65
C LYS A 124 -7.60 -1.85 7.65
N ALA A 125 -7.81 -2.85 6.80
CA ALA A 125 -9.03 -3.64 6.82
C ALA A 125 -9.19 -4.39 8.15
N VAL A 126 -8.11 -4.98 8.67
CA VAL A 126 -8.10 -5.67 9.98
C VAL A 126 -8.39 -4.69 11.12
N TRP A 127 -7.69 -3.56 11.20
CA TRP A 127 -7.92 -2.58 12.26
C TRP A 127 -9.27 -1.89 12.15
N GLY A 128 -9.72 -1.58 10.93
CA GLY A 128 -11.06 -1.08 10.68
C GLY A 128 -12.11 -2.06 11.19
N ALA A 129 -11.95 -3.37 10.93
CA ALA A 129 -12.83 -4.41 11.45
C ALA A 129 -12.78 -4.52 12.99
N VAL A 130 -11.60 -4.43 13.61
CA VAL A 130 -11.46 -4.46 15.08
C VAL A 130 -12.17 -3.27 15.72
N ILE A 131 -11.91 -2.05 15.24
CA ILE A 131 -12.54 -0.83 15.79
C ILE A 131 -14.06 -0.88 15.61
N ALA A 132 -14.52 -1.33 14.44
CA ALA A 132 -15.91 -1.55 14.12
C ALA A 132 -16.61 -2.54 15.10
N VAL A 133 -15.98 -3.69 15.38
CA VAL A 133 -16.50 -4.66 16.35
C VAL A 133 -16.56 -4.06 17.76
N LEU A 134 -15.53 -3.31 18.16
CA LEU A 134 -15.51 -2.62 19.46
C LEU A 134 -16.64 -1.57 19.57
N TRP A 135 -16.94 -0.86 18.48
CA TRP A 135 -18.06 0.08 18.42
C TRP A 135 -19.42 -0.59 18.60
N VAL A 136 -19.67 -1.69 17.87
CA VAL A 136 -20.92 -2.46 18.01
C VAL A 136 -21.06 -3.03 19.42
N ALA A 137 -19.98 -3.62 19.96
CA ALA A 137 -20.00 -4.18 21.31
C ALA A 137 -20.29 -3.11 22.38
N ALA A 138 -19.73 -1.91 22.23
CA ALA A 138 -19.98 -0.81 23.15
C ALA A 138 -21.44 -0.35 23.11
N TYR A 139 -22.01 -0.10 21.91
CA TYR A 139 -23.41 0.32 21.83
C TYR A 139 -24.40 -0.76 22.26
N ALA A 140 -24.09 -2.04 22.01
CA ALA A 140 -24.89 -3.14 22.54
C ALA A 140 -24.84 -3.18 24.07
N ALA A 141 -23.67 -2.92 24.68
CA ALA A 141 -23.54 -2.82 26.12
C ALA A 141 -24.30 -1.62 26.70
N PHE A 142 -24.30 -0.48 26.00
CA PHE A 142 -25.08 0.71 26.40
C PHE A 142 -26.59 0.45 26.33
N ALA A 143 -27.07 -0.15 25.24
CA ALA A 143 -28.48 -0.54 25.11
C ALA A 143 -28.90 -1.51 26.22
N TRP A 144 -28.06 -2.51 26.54
CA TRP A 144 -28.33 -3.43 27.65
C TRP A 144 -28.32 -2.72 29.02
N GLY A 145 -27.35 -1.84 29.26
CA GLY A 145 -27.23 -1.07 30.50
C GLY A 145 -28.42 -0.15 30.76
N ASP A 146 -28.90 0.51 29.70
CA ASP A 146 -30.07 1.38 29.72
C ASP A 146 -31.36 0.56 29.95
N ALA A 147 -31.60 -0.48 29.14
CA ALA A 147 -32.79 -1.32 29.25
C ALA A 147 -32.90 -2.07 30.59
N SER A 148 -31.77 -2.43 31.19
CA SER A 148 -31.73 -3.10 32.50
C SER A 148 -31.77 -2.14 33.69
N GLY A 149 -31.59 -0.83 33.44
CA GLY A 149 -31.41 0.19 34.49
C GLY A 149 -30.13 0.00 35.31
N ALA A 150 -29.23 -0.90 34.89
CA ALA A 150 -28.00 -1.22 35.61
C ALA A 150 -26.95 -0.11 35.48
N TRP A 151 -26.95 0.59 34.34
CA TRP A 151 -25.99 1.65 34.05
C TRP A 151 -26.64 2.69 33.12
N PRO A 152 -27.24 3.75 33.67
CA PRO A 152 -27.76 4.86 32.86
C PRO A 152 -26.57 5.64 32.30
N ILE A 153 -26.44 5.69 30.98
CA ILE A 153 -25.37 6.40 30.28
C ILE A 153 -25.76 7.87 30.12
N ASP A 154 -24.93 8.78 30.60
CA ASP A 154 -25.09 10.23 30.42
C ASP A 154 -24.14 10.83 29.36
N ASN A 155 -24.31 12.13 29.08
CA ASN A 155 -23.47 12.84 28.08
C ASN A 155 -21.99 12.91 28.47
N ARG A 156 -21.66 12.85 29.77
CA ARG A 156 -20.28 12.86 30.24
C ARG A 156 -19.62 11.52 29.91
N GLU A 157 -20.32 10.42 30.15
CA GLU A 157 -19.86 9.07 29.82
C GLU A 157 -19.71 8.88 28.30
N LEU A 158 -20.65 9.40 27.50
CA LEU A 158 -20.51 9.45 26.05
C LEU A 158 -19.28 10.27 25.60
N THR A 159 -19.04 11.43 26.22
CA THR A 159 -17.86 12.25 25.90
C THR A 159 -16.56 11.50 26.19
N VAL A 160 -16.48 10.81 27.33
CA VAL A 160 -15.32 9.97 27.67
C VAL A 160 -15.16 8.83 26.67
N PHE A 161 -16.27 8.16 26.31
CA PHE A 161 -16.29 7.08 25.34
C PHE A 161 -15.70 7.49 23.98
N PHE A 162 -16.19 8.59 23.38
CA PHE A 162 -15.65 9.08 22.10
C PHE A 162 -14.20 9.55 22.23
N GLY A 163 -13.82 10.11 23.39
CA GLY A 163 -12.44 10.49 23.68
C GLY A 163 -11.47 9.30 23.66
N VAL A 164 -11.87 8.17 24.26
CA VAL A 164 -11.09 6.92 24.23
C VAL A 164 -10.95 6.40 22.80
N PHE A 165 -12.03 6.40 22.00
CA PHE A 165 -11.96 5.96 20.61
C PHE A 165 -11.09 6.85 19.73
N LEU A 166 -11.15 8.17 19.92
CA LEU A 166 -10.24 9.09 19.24
C LEU A 166 -8.77 8.82 19.62
N ALA A 167 -8.48 8.63 20.91
CA ALA A 167 -7.14 8.33 21.39
C ALA A 167 -6.61 6.98 20.83
N LEU A 168 -7.44 5.95 20.83
CA LEU A 168 -7.12 4.65 20.21
C LEU A 168 -6.85 4.81 18.71
N ASN A 169 -7.70 5.53 17.99
CA ASN A 169 -7.51 5.78 16.57
C ASN A 169 -6.21 6.57 16.29
N LEU A 170 -5.89 7.57 17.11
CA LEU A 170 -4.63 8.32 17.01
C LEU A 170 -3.41 7.42 17.28
N PHE A 171 -3.48 6.56 18.29
CA PHE A 171 -2.42 5.60 18.58
C PHE A 171 -2.22 4.60 17.42
N VAL A 172 -3.32 4.09 16.87
CA VAL A 172 -3.30 3.18 15.72
C VAL A 172 -2.81 3.89 14.45
N THR A 173 -3.13 5.15 14.28
CA THR A 173 -2.79 5.87 13.03
C THR A 173 -1.38 6.47 13.08
N TYR A 174 -0.95 6.99 14.24
CA TYR A 174 0.25 7.82 14.36
C TYR A 174 1.28 7.30 15.37
N GLY A 175 1.04 6.14 16.00
CA GLY A 175 1.95 5.56 16.98
C GLY A 175 3.33 5.18 16.44
N PRO A 176 4.30 4.89 17.33
CA PRO A 176 5.67 4.51 16.97
C PRO A 176 5.72 3.30 16.03
N GLY A 177 6.60 3.32 15.03
CA GLY A 177 6.79 2.21 14.08
C GLY A 177 5.75 2.13 12.94
N ARG A 178 4.90 3.15 12.77
CA ARG A 178 3.82 3.17 11.75
C ARG A 178 4.09 4.06 10.54
N GLU A 179 5.37 4.25 10.21
CA GLU A 179 5.85 5.13 9.14
C GLU A 179 5.34 4.73 7.74
N ILE A 180 5.13 3.42 7.52
CA ILE A 180 4.58 2.84 6.28
C ILE A 180 3.18 3.41 5.94
N HIS A 181 2.40 3.87 6.94
CA HIS A 181 1.08 4.45 6.71
C HIS A 181 1.11 5.94 6.33
N ARG A 182 2.26 6.62 6.50
CA ARG A 182 2.43 8.05 6.18
C ARG A 182 2.78 8.29 4.71
N GLU A 183 3.35 7.28 4.05
CA GLU A 183 3.96 7.41 2.71
C GLU A 183 3.00 7.07 1.56
N ASN A 184 1.97 6.24 1.78
CA ASN A 184 0.94 5.98 0.77
C ASN A 184 -0.18 7.05 0.81
N ASP A 185 -0.24 7.92 -0.21
CA ASP A 185 -1.17 9.07 -0.32
C ASP A 185 -2.67 8.71 -0.12
N PRO A 186 -3.21 7.60 -0.68
CA PRO A 186 -4.61 7.20 -0.44
C PRO A 186 -4.83 6.80 1.03
N GLY A 187 -3.84 6.13 1.60
CA GLY A 187 -3.88 5.62 2.95
C GLY A 187 -3.86 6.72 4.01
N ARG A 188 -3.12 7.80 3.76
CA ARG A 188 -3.05 8.97 4.63
C ARG A 188 -4.37 9.76 4.63
N LYS A 189 -5.00 9.92 3.47
CA LYS A 189 -6.28 10.64 3.33
C LYS A 189 -7.39 9.95 4.13
N LEU A 190 -7.54 8.63 3.99
CA LEU A 190 -8.54 7.88 4.75
C LEU A 190 -8.30 7.95 6.26
N SER A 191 -7.04 7.81 6.69
CA SER A 191 -6.67 7.94 8.11
C SER A 191 -6.98 9.32 8.71
N LEU A 192 -6.76 10.40 7.94
CA LEU A 192 -7.14 11.75 8.35
C LEU A 192 -8.65 11.91 8.46
N ILE A 193 -9.41 11.38 7.51
CA ILE A 193 -10.88 11.41 7.52
C ILE A 193 -11.42 10.67 8.74
N THR A 194 -10.95 9.45 9.01
CA THR A 194 -11.39 8.67 10.17
C THR A 194 -11.08 9.40 11.48
N THR A 195 -9.90 10.04 11.56
CA THR A 195 -9.53 10.86 12.72
C THR A 195 -10.44 12.08 12.86
N ALA A 196 -10.77 12.76 11.77
CA ALA A 196 -11.69 13.88 11.76
C ALA A 196 -13.10 13.47 12.19
N ALA A 197 -13.58 12.30 11.75
CA ALA A 197 -14.87 11.74 12.16
C ALA A 197 -14.94 11.54 13.68
N TYR A 198 -13.96 10.84 14.28
CA TYR A 198 -13.92 10.65 15.73
C TYR A 198 -13.74 11.94 16.53
N ALA A 199 -12.99 12.92 16.00
CA ALA A 199 -12.88 14.23 16.61
C ALA A 199 -14.22 15.00 16.57
N GLY A 200 -14.96 14.87 15.46
CA GLY A 200 -16.31 15.40 15.31
C GLY A 200 -17.29 14.76 16.29
N ASP A 201 -17.24 13.44 16.46
CA ASP A 201 -18.07 12.69 17.40
C ASP A 201 -17.82 13.16 18.85
N LEU A 202 -16.55 13.27 19.25
CA LEU A 202 -16.16 13.79 20.55
C LEU A 202 -16.65 15.22 20.76
N LEU A 203 -16.50 16.09 19.76
CA LEU A 203 -16.95 17.48 19.86
C LEU A 203 -18.47 17.56 20.01
N ALA A 204 -19.23 16.80 19.23
CA ALA A 204 -20.69 16.75 19.32
C ALA A 204 -21.15 16.25 20.69
N ALA A 205 -20.51 15.21 21.23
CA ALA A 205 -20.79 14.72 22.58
C ALA A 205 -20.46 15.75 23.67
N ALA A 206 -19.31 16.42 23.57
CA ALA A 206 -18.91 17.47 24.51
C ALA A 206 -19.85 18.67 24.48
N VAL A 207 -20.37 19.06 23.31
CA VAL A 207 -21.39 20.09 23.16
C VAL A 207 -22.71 19.65 23.80
N GLY A 208 -23.14 18.41 23.56
CA GLY A 208 -24.33 17.84 24.22
C GLY A 208 -24.21 17.87 25.74
N TRP A 209 -23.03 17.52 26.28
CA TRP A 209 -22.74 17.62 27.71
C TRP A 209 -22.79 19.07 28.21
N ALA A 210 -22.12 19.99 27.51
CA ALA A 210 -22.07 21.40 27.91
C ALA A 210 -23.45 22.09 27.90
N LEU A 211 -24.36 21.61 27.04
CA LEU A 211 -25.72 22.13 26.91
C LEU A 211 -26.75 21.37 27.74
N ASP A 212 -26.33 20.34 28.48
CA ASP A 212 -27.23 19.41 29.19
C ASP A 212 -28.35 18.86 28.30
N ALA A 213 -27.97 18.50 27.06
CA ALA A 213 -28.91 18.00 26.07
C ALA A 213 -29.40 16.59 26.43
N ASP A 214 -30.55 16.20 25.89
CA ASP A 214 -30.99 14.81 25.96
C ASP A 214 -29.96 13.87 25.27
N VAL A 215 -29.66 12.74 25.90
CA VAL A 215 -28.63 11.78 25.43
C VAL A 215 -28.92 11.27 24.03
N ALA A 216 -30.19 11.02 23.69
CA ALA A 216 -30.56 10.59 22.34
C ALA A 216 -30.33 11.70 21.31
N MET A 217 -30.58 12.96 21.68
CA MET A 217 -30.29 14.11 20.80
C MET A 217 -28.79 14.33 20.62
N THR A 218 -27.99 14.14 21.68
CA THR A 218 -26.53 14.13 21.59
C THR A 218 -26.06 13.05 20.63
N LEU A 219 -26.52 11.81 20.80
CA LEU A 219 -26.12 10.68 19.96
C LEU A 219 -26.58 10.83 18.50
N ALA A 220 -27.77 11.39 18.29
CA ALA A 220 -28.27 11.75 16.97
C ALA A 220 -27.34 12.77 16.29
N SER A 221 -26.94 13.82 17.02
CA SER A 221 -26.04 14.86 16.51
C SER A 221 -24.66 14.32 16.13
N VAL A 222 -24.10 13.42 16.97
CA VAL A 222 -22.85 12.71 16.70
C VAL A 222 -22.91 12.02 15.34
N HIS A 223 -23.94 11.21 15.10
CA HIS A 223 -24.07 10.44 13.86
C HIS A 223 -24.35 11.31 12.64
N VAL A 224 -25.04 12.45 12.79
CA VAL A 224 -25.22 13.43 11.70
C VAL A 224 -23.88 14.10 11.35
N VAL A 225 -23.09 14.49 12.34
CA VAL A 225 -21.76 15.09 12.14
C VAL A 225 -20.83 14.09 11.45
N ALA A 226 -20.76 12.85 11.93
CA ALA A 226 -20.03 11.77 11.27
C ALA A 226 -20.47 11.62 9.81
N GLY A 227 -21.79 11.61 9.55
CA GLY A 227 -22.35 11.50 8.21
C GLY A 227 -21.93 12.62 7.27
N ALA A 228 -21.87 13.86 7.77
CA ALA A 228 -21.40 15.01 7.00
C ALA A 228 -19.90 14.88 6.64
N ILE A 229 -19.07 14.44 7.60
CA ILE A 229 -17.63 14.23 7.39
C ILE A 229 -17.38 13.12 6.37
N TRP A 230 -18.07 11.98 6.49
CA TRP A 230 -18.01 10.90 5.50
C TRP A 230 -18.53 11.33 4.14
N GLY A 231 -19.51 12.24 4.09
CA GLY A 231 -20.02 12.82 2.84
C GLY A 231 -18.98 13.68 2.13
N ALA A 232 -18.30 14.56 2.88
CA ALA A 232 -17.19 15.35 2.36
C ALA A 232 -16.05 14.44 1.85
N ALA A 233 -15.73 13.37 2.58
CA ALA A 233 -14.76 12.37 2.17
C ALA A 233 -15.16 11.63 0.89
N ALA A 234 -16.45 11.34 0.70
CA ALA A 234 -16.94 10.71 -0.52
C ALA A 234 -16.78 11.58 -1.77
N ILE A 235 -16.84 12.90 -1.60
CA ILE A 235 -16.64 13.88 -2.68
C ILE A 235 -15.15 14.08 -2.95
N GLY A 236 -14.34 14.25 -1.90
CA GLY A 236 -12.95 14.66 -2.01
C GLY A 236 -11.90 13.55 -2.07
N VAL A 237 -12.24 12.31 -1.67
CA VAL A 237 -11.27 11.21 -1.53
C VAL A 237 -11.71 9.93 -2.24
N ASP A 238 -12.82 9.30 -1.83
CA ASP A 238 -13.31 8.06 -2.46
C ASP A 238 -14.83 7.93 -2.37
N ARG A 239 -15.51 7.90 -3.52
CA ARG A 239 -16.97 7.74 -3.60
C ARG A 239 -17.50 6.49 -2.91
N ARG A 240 -16.69 5.45 -2.72
CA ARG A 240 -17.12 4.22 -2.03
C ARG A 240 -17.47 4.45 -0.57
N VAL A 241 -16.90 5.48 0.08
CA VAL A 241 -17.23 5.82 1.47
C VAL A 241 -18.57 6.55 1.59
N ALA A 242 -19.25 6.89 0.48
CA ALA A 242 -20.58 7.52 0.50
C ALA A 242 -21.61 6.70 1.29
N VAL A 243 -21.47 5.37 1.29
CA VAL A 243 -22.34 4.49 2.10
C VAL A 243 -22.25 4.80 3.59
N LEU A 244 -21.07 5.17 4.10
CA LEU A 244 -20.88 5.54 5.51
C LEU A 244 -21.61 6.84 5.82
N SER A 245 -21.56 7.81 4.91
CA SER A 245 -22.29 9.08 5.03
C SER A 245 -23.79 8.85 5.17
N VAL A 246 -24.37 8.07 4.25
CA VAL A 246 -25.81 7.80 4.24
C VAL A 246 -26.24 7.03 5.48
N VAL A 247 -25.52 5.97 5.84
CA VAL A 247 -25.85 5.11 7.01
C VAL A 247 -25.80 5.90 8.32
N THR A 248 -24.76 6.71 8.52
CA THR A 248 -24.61 7.49 9.76
C THR A 248 -25.58 8.67 9.83
N ALA A 249 -25.76 9.43 8.75
CA ALA A 249 -26.70 10.55 8.72
C ALA A 249 -28.16 10.09 8.90
N LEU A 250 -28.57 9.02 8.21
CA LEU A 250 -29.90 8.44 8.37
C LEU A 250 -30.07 7.86 9.78
N GLY A 251 -29.04 7.19 10.29
CA GLY A 251 -29.00 6.69 11.66
C GLY A 251 -29.28 7.78 12.70
N GLY A 252 -28.58 8.91 12.61
CA GLY A 252 -28.79 10.04 13.49
C GLY A 252 -30.21 10.63 13.37
N ALA A 253 -30.75 10.74 12.16
CA ALA A 253 -32.13 11.18 11.96
C ALA A 253 -33.16 10.22 12.61
N VAL A 254 -32.94 8.90 12.49
CA VAL A 254 -33.81 7.89 13.11
C VAL A 254 -33.71 7.93 14.64
N MET A 255 -32.51 8.13 15.21
CA MET A 255 -32.35 8.31 16.67
C MET A 255 -33.15 9.51 17.20
N ALA A 256 -33.12 10.63 16.47
CA ALA A 256 -33.89 11.82 16.85
C ALA A 256 -35.41 11.59 16.80
N LEU A 257 -35.90 10.72 15.91
CA LEU A 257 -37.32 10.37 15.80
C LEU A 257 -37.73 9.29 16.82
N PHE A 258 -36.80 8.44 17.25
CA PHE A 258 -37.05 7.33 18.16
C PHE A 258 -36.03 7.32 19.33
N PRO A 259 -36.07 8.33 20.22
CA PRO A 259 -35.04 8.54 21.23
C PRO A 259 -34.93 7.38 22.24
N ALA A 260 -36.05 6.70 22.52
CA ALA A 260 -36.08 5.53 23.42
C ALA A 260 -35.30 4.31 22.91
N TRP A 261 -34.90 4.29 21.63
CA TRP A 261 -34.15 3.19 21.01
C TRP A 261 -32.77 3.66 20.51
N CYS A 262 -32.28 4.80 20.99
CA CYS A 262 -31.12 5.46 20.40
C CYS A 262 -29.85 4.58 20.42
N PHE A 263 -29.63 3.80 21.47
CA PHE A 263 -28.47 2.91 21.59
C PHE A 263 -28.60 1.67 20.69
N GLU A 264 -29.79 1.07 20.56
CA GLU A 264 -30.05 -0.03 19.63
C GLU A 264 -29.87 0.42 18.19
N ILE A 265 -30.40 1.60 17.84
CA ILE A 265 -30.22 2.20 16.52
C ILE A 265 -28.73 2.45 16.29
N ALA A 266 -27.97 2.93 17.29
CA ALA A 266 -26.54 3.17 17.16
C ALA A 266 -25.74 1.88 16.92
N ALA A 267 -26.12 0.78 17.58
CA ALA A 267 -25.53 -0.53 17.33
C ALA A 267 -25.80 -1.02 15.89
N VAL A 268 -27.01 -0.80 15.36
CA VAL A 268 -27.35 -1.13 13.96
C VAL A 268 -26.55 -0.27 12.98
N VAL A 269 -26.48 1.03 13.22
CA VAL A 269 -25.73 1.98 12.38
C VAL A 269 -24.25 1.63 12.37
N ALA A 270 -23.66 1.32 13.53
CA ALA A 270 -22.29 0.85 13.64
C ALA A 270 -22.07 -0.42 12.81
N THR A 271 -22.98 -1.40 12.93
CA THR A 271 -22.92 -2.68 12.18
C THR A 271 -22.96 -2.48 10.67
N LEU A 272 -23.89 -1.64 10.19
CA LEU A 272 -23.99 -1.29 8.77
C LEU A 272 -22.76 -0.50 8.28
N GLY A 273 -22.21 0.35 9.15
CA GLY A 273 -20.94 1.05 8.93
C GLY A 273 -19.77 0.09 8.69
N ILE A 274 -19.69 -1.03 9.43
CA ILE A 274 -18.67 -2.08 9.22
C ILE A 274 -18.75 -2.63 7.80
N GLY A 275 -19.96 -2.99 7.36
CA GLY A 275 -20.20 -3.54 6.02
C GLY A 275 -19.82 -2.54 4.92
N GLY A 276 -20.16 -1.27 5.12
CA GLY A 276 -19.80 -0.18 4.21
C GLY A 276 -18.28 0.06 4.13
N PHE A 277 -17.60 0.05 5.28
CA PHE A 277 -16.14 0.22 5.34
C PHE A 277 -15.41 -0.95 4.68
N ALA A 278 -15.81 -2.20 4.98
CA ALA A 278 -15.25 -3.39 4.37
C ALA A 278 -15.45 -3.41 2.85
N TYR A 279 -16.60 -2.92 2.36
CA TYR A 279 -16.84 -2.75 0.92
C TYR A 279 -15.91 -1.70 0.30
N ALA A 280 -15.76 -0.54 0.96
CA ALA A 280 -14.89 0.53 0.46
C ALA A 280 -13.43 0.11 0.36
N MET A 281 -12.96 -0.69 1.33
CA MET A 281 -11.58 -1.18 1.42
C MET A 281 -11.27 -2.37 0.48
N ARG A 282 -12.21 -2.87 -0.32
CA ARG A 282 -11.91 -3.97 -1.25
C ARG A 282 -10.89 -3.51 -2.31
N PRO A 283 -9.82 -4.30 -2.55
CA PRO A 283 -8.84 -4.00 -3.60
C PRO A 283 -9.54 -3.75 -4.93
N ARG A 284 -9.13 -2.71 -5.65
CA ARG A 284 -9.48 -2.61 -7.07
C ARG A 284 -8.89 -3.86 -7.73
N LYS A 285 -9.72 -4.70 -8.37
CA LYS A 285 -9.17 -5.56 -9.43
C LYS A 285 -8.49 -4.58 -10.38
N ARG A 286 -7.16 -4.65 -10.52
CA ARG A 286 -6.47 -4.00 -11.63
C ARG A 286 -7.20 -4.52 -12.87
N ASP A 287 -7.87 -3.64 -13.58
CA ASP A 287 -8.15 -3.88 -14.99
C ASP A 287 -6.77 -3.94 -15.64
N LEU A 288 -6.24 -5.17 -15.70
CA LEU A 288 -5.09 -5.51 -16.53
C LEU A 288 -5.63 -5.51 -17.95
N SER A 289 -5.75 -4.30 -18.52
CA SER A 289 -5.93 -4.07 -19.95
C SER A 289 -4.59 -3.73 -20.57
#